data_AF-A0A9Q9JKY5-F1
#
_entry.id   AF-A0A9Q9JKY5-F1
#
_cell.length_a   1.000
_cell.length_b   1.000
_cell.length_c   1.000
_cell.angle_alpha   90.00
_cell.angle_beta   90.00
_cell.angle_gamma   90.00
#
_symmetry.space_group_name_H-M   'P 1'
#
loop_
_entity.id
_entity.type
_entity.pdbx_description
1 polymer ?
#
loop_
_entity_poly.entity_id
_entity_poly.type
_entity_poly.pdbx_seq_one_letter_code
_entity_poly.pdbx_strand_id
1 'polypeptide(L)'
;MIISGNTQLIAHLGYPTGGFKAPMIYNPWFDRQQVDVKVVPTGVKPEALATVVPALFTLTNIIGALVTMPHKISTCGLVHRLSPTATIAGACNAIRREADGTLSGDMFDGDGFVLGIRRKGFQPEGARALVVGCGGVGSAIAASLAAAGVRALTLYDSHADAAHALALRLLQHYPLLDISLMQRDPQGHDLVVNATPLGMKAGDPLPLDPQRLTPGTWVGEVVMTQAFTPLLQAAQARDCPVQRGTDMLFEMIPAYLRFFNLPVATPEQLRELAEIRY
;
A
#
# COMPACT_ATOMS: atom_id res chain seq x y z
N MET A 1 8.38 -11.22 -23.19
CA MET A 1 8.16 -12.66 -23.49
C MET A 1 6.81 -12.82 -24.17
N ILE A 2 6.69 -13.74 -25.14
CA ILE A 2 5.43 -14.08 -25.80
C ILE A 2 4.56 -14.88 -24.82
N ILE A 3 3.27 -14.56 -24.74
CA ILE A 3 2.30 -15.34 -23.93
C ILE A 3 2.02 -16.67 -24.65
N SER A 4 2.10 -17.77 -23.91
CA SER A 4 1.91 -19.13 -24.39
C SER A 4 0.83 -19.88 -23.58
N GLY A 5 0.54 -21.13 -23.95
CA GLY A 5 -0.34 -22.00 -23.15
C GLY A 5 0.23 -22.37 -21.76
N ASN A 6 1.52 -22.13 -21.52
CA ASN A 6 2.18 -22.38 -20.23
C ASN A 6 2.17 -21.15 -19.31
N THR A 7 1.84 -19.96 -19.83
CA THR A 7 1.98 -18.70 -19.09
C THR A 7 1.06 -18.64 -17.87
N GLN A 8 1.67 -18.41 -16.72
CA GLN A 8 1.00 -18.21 -15.45
C GLN A 8 0.58 -16.75 -15.25
N LEU A 9 -0.46 -16.53 -14.45
CA LEU A 9 -1.08 -15.23 -14.28
C LEU A 9 -1.16 -14.82 -12.81
N ILE A 10 -0.85 -13.55 -12.56
CA ILE A 10 -1.24 -12.82 -11.35
C ILE A 10 -2.27 -11.78 -11.76
N ALA A 11 -3.50 -11.93 -11.28
CA ALA A 11 -4.54 -10.93 -11.51
C ALA A 11 -4.25 -9.67 -10.67
N HIS A 12 -4.38 -8.48 -11.24
CA HIS A 12 -4.34 -7.23 -10.49
C HIS A 12 -5.76 -6.70 -10.34
N LEU A 13 -6.42 -7.05 -9.23
CA LEU A 13 -7.82 -6.81 -8.94
C LEU A 13 -8.04 -5.40 -8.38
N GLY A 14 -8.96 -4.65 -8.98
CA GLY A 14 -9.40 -3.34 -8.50
C GLY A 14 -10.30 -2.64 -9.51
N TYR A 15 -10.71 -1.40 -9.22
CA TYR A 15 -11.55 -0.61 -10.13
C TYR A 15 -11.51 0.91 -9.83
N PRO A 16 -11.38 1.78 -10.85
CA PRO A 16 -11.05 1.49 -12.25
C PRO A 16 -9.56 1.10 -12.41
N THR A 17 -9.22 0.42 -13.51
CA THR A 17 -7.86 -0.12 -13.75
C THR A 17 -6.85 0.88 -14.32
N GLY A 18 -7.29 2.02 -14.86
CA GLY A 18 -6.43 2.93 -15.63
C GLY A 18 -5.22 3.50 -14.87
N GLY A 19 -5.28 3.57 -13.54
CA GLY A 19 -4.17 4.03 -12.70
C GLY A 19 -3.12 2.96 -12.35
N PHE A 20 -3.26 1.71 -12.81
CA PHE A 20 -2.48 0.59 -12.29
C PHE A 20 -1.05 0.56 -12.83
N LYS A 21 -0.07 0.92 -11.98
CA LYS A 21 1.34 0.94 -12.36
C LYS A 21 2.05 -0.42 -12.21
N ALA A 22 1.54 -1.36 -11.40
CA ALA A 22 2.20 -2.65 -11.14
C ALA A 22 2.57 -3.47 -12.40
N PRO A 23 1.70 -3.66 -13.43
CA PRO A 23 2.08 -4.39 -14.64
C PRO A 23 3.30 -3.81 -15.35
N MET A 24 3.51 -2.50 -15.23
CA MET A 24 4.60 -1.73 -15.85
C MET A 24 5.94 -1.88 -15.12
N ILE A 25 5.94 -2.58 -13.98
CA ILE A 25 7.13 -2.84 -13.14
C ILE A 25 7.41 -4.35 -13.07
N TYR A 26 6.38 -5.16 -12.80
CA TYR A 26 6.53 -6.61 -12.67
C TYR A 26 6.81 -7.30 -14.02
N ASN A 27 6.11 -6.92 -15.10
CA ASN A 27 6.25 -7.63 -16.38
C ASN A 27 7.63 -7.43 -17.05
N PRO A 28 8.26 -6.22 -17.02
CA PRO A 28 9.64 -6.05 -17.45
C PRO A 28 10.64 -6.86 -16.63
N TRP A 29 10.46 -6.95 -15.31
CA TRP A 29 11.28 -7.82 -14.44
C TRP A 29 11.14 -9.30 -14.82
N PHE A 30 9.91 -9.81 -14.97
CA PHE A 30 9.68 -11.21 -15.37
C PHE A 30 10.25 -11.51 -16.76
N ASP A 31 10.14 -10.58 -17.71
CA ASP A 31 10.76 -10.72 -19.03
C ASP A 31 12.30 -10.75 -18.95
N ARG A 32 12.91 -9.93 -18.10
CA ARG A 32 14.36 -9.92 -17.88
C ARG A 32 14.87 -11.20 -17.21
N GLN A 33 14.09 -11.76 -16.29
CA GLN A 33 14.39 -13.00 -15.54
C GLN A 33 13.92 -14.28 -16.25
N GLN A 34 13.33 -14.17 -17.45
CA GLN A 34 12.78 -15.30 -18.20
C GLN A 34 11.74 -16.13 -17.41
N VAL A 35 10.94 -15.44 -16.59
CA VAL A 35 9.84 -16.03 -15.81
C VAL A 35 8.55 -15.95 -16.64
N ASP A 36 7.91 -17.09 -16.92
CA ASP A 36 6.66 -17.18 -17.70
C ASP A 36 5.42 -16.83 -16.85
N VAL A 37 5.44 -15.65 -16.24
CA VAL A 37 4.37 -15.07 -15.42
C VAL A 37 4.00 -13.68 -15.98
N LYS A 38 2.70 -13.35 -15.95
CA LYS A 38 2.21 -11.99 -16.25
C LYS A 38 1.31 -11.43 -15.15
N VAL A 39 1.59 -10.19 -14.73
CA VAL A 39 0.67 -9.37 -13.95
C VAL A 39 -0.29 -8.66 -14.92
N VAL A 40 -1.59 -8.93 -14.78
CA VAL A 40 -2.61 -8.44 -15.72
C VAL A 40 -3.66 -7.59 -14.97
N PRO A 41 -3.94 -6.34 -15.39
CA PRO A 41 -5.07 -5.58 -14.86
C PRO A 41 -6.39 -6.33 -15.01
N THR A 42 -7.10 -6.52 -13.91
CA THR A 42 -8.37 -7.25 -13.86
C THR A 42 -9.42 -6.36 -13.19
N GLY A 43 -10.22 -5.70 -14.01
CA GLY A 43 -11.26 -4.77 -13.55
C GLY A 43 -12.43 -5.51 -12.91
N VAL A 44 -12.65 -5.31 -11.61
CA VAL A 44 -13.73 -5.96 -10.85
C VAL A 44 -14.46 -4.88 -10.07
N LYS A 45 -15.78 -4.74 -10.25
CA LYS A 45 -16.57 -3.80 -9.45
C LYS A 45 -16.78 -4.33 -8.01
N PRO A 46 -16.98 -3.47 -6.99
CA PRO A 46 -17.14 -3.89 -5.59
C PRO A 46 -18.15 -5.02 -5.40
N GLU A 47 -19.33 -4.88 -6.01
CA GLU A 47 -20.45 -5.82 -5.94
C GLU A 47 -20.15 -7.21 -6.54
N ALA A 48 -19.12 -7.32 -7.39
CA ALA A 48 -18.72 -8.56 -8.03
C ALA A 48 -17.57 -9.28 -7.32
N LEU A 49 -16.86 -8.62 -6.39
CA LEU A 49 -15.61 -9.14 -5.83
C LEU A 49 -15.78 -10.49 -5.13
N ALA A 50 -16.82 -10.65 -4.32
CA ALA A 50 -17.10 -11.87 -3.57
C ALA A 50 -17.38 -13.09 -4.47
N THR A 51 -17.92 -12.87 -5.67
CA THR A 51 -18.15 -13.91 -6.68
C THR A 51 -16.90 -14.17 -7.51
N VAL A 52 -16.16 -13.12 -7.87
CA VAL A 52 -15.01 -13.20 -8.77
C VAL A 52 -13.79 -13.83 -8.09
N VAL A 53 -13.49 -13.54 -6.82
CA VAL A 53 -12.29 -14.09 -6.16
C VAL A 53 -12.30 -15.63 -6.11
N PRO A 54 -13.36 -16.32 -5.64
CA PRO A 54 -13.42 -17.78 -5.69
C PRO A 54 -13.33 -18.32 -7.12
N ALA A 55 -14.07 -17.74 -8.06
CA ALA A 55 -14.08 -18.18 -9.46
C ALA A 55 -12.69 -18.05 -10.12
N LEU A 56 -11.98 -16.94 -9.89
CA LEU A 56 -10.64 -16.68 -10.39
C LEU A 56 -9.64 -17.76 -9.95
N PHE A 57 -9.72 -18.20 -8.69
CA PHE A 57 -8.82 -19.22 -8.15
C PHE A 57 -9.15 -20.66 -8.59
N THR A 58 -10.26 -20.89 -9.31
CA THR A 58 -10.49 -22.15 -10.03
C THR A 58 -9.62 -22.29 -11.30
N LEU A 59 -9.08 -21.18 -11.83
CA LEU A 59 -8.22 -21.21 -13.00
C LEU A 59 -6.86 -21.82 -12.66
N THR A 60 -6.47 -22.85 -13.42
CA THR A 60 -5.26 -23.66 -13.14
C THR A 60 -3.96 -22.85 -13.26
N ASN A 61 -3.91 -21.86 -14.16
CA ASN A 61 -2.73 -21.01 -14.39
C ASN A 61 -2.72 -19.70 -13.58
N ILE A 62 -3.75 -19.40 -12.77
CA ILE A 62 -3.68 -18.32 -11.78
C ILE A 62 -2.84 -18.80 -10.59
N ILE A 63 -1.76 -18.08 -10.27
CA ILE A 63 -0.92 -18.35 -9.08
C ILE A 63 -1.21 -17.41 -7.91
N GLY A 64 -1.84 -16.26 -8.18
CA GLY A 64 -2.16 -15.27 -7.16
C GLY A 64 -2.90 -14.05 -7.70
N ALA A 65 -3.15 -13.10 -6.80
CA ALA A 65 -3.68 -11.79 -7.13
C ALA A 65 -2.98 -10.67 -6.34
N LEU A 66 -2.67 -9.57 -7.03
CA LEU A 66 -2.49 -8.26 -6.41
C LEU A 66 -3.89 -7.65 -6.23
N VAL A 67 -4.13 -6.97 -5.12
CA VAL A 67 -5.43 -6.34 -4.82
C VAL A 67 -5.22 -4.87 -4.49
N THR A 68 -5.97 -4.00 -5.16
CA THR A 68 -5.92 -2.55 -4.96
C THR A 68 -7.31 -1.96 -4.74
N MET A 69 -7.40 -0.63 -4.70
CA MET A 69 -8.64 0.10 -4.48
C MET A 69 -9.75 -0.37 -5.45
N PRO A 70 -11.00 -0.58 -4.98
CA PRO A 70 -11.49 -0.37 -3.60
C PRO A 70 -11.45 -1.64 -2.71
N HIS A 71 -10.85 -2.73 -3.16
CA HIS A 71 -11.13 -4.08 -2.66
C HIS A 71 -10.37 -4.52 -1.41
N LYS A 72 -9.27 -3.83 -1.06
CA LYS A 72 -8.30 -4.24 -0.04
C LYS A 72 -8.94 -4.67 1.30
N ILE A 73 -9.97 -3.99 1.77
CA ILE A 73 -10.66 -4.33 3.03
C ILE A 73 -11.55 -5.57 2.83
N SER A 74 -12.41 -5.57 1.81
CA SER A 74 -13.35 -6.68 1.53
C SER A 74 -12.64 -8.02 1.27
N THR A 75 -11.43 -7.99 0.68
CA THR A 75 -10.62 -9.19 0.45
C THR A 75 -10.27 -9.96 1.71
N CYS A 76 -10.21 -9.33 2.89
CA CYS A 76 -9.97 -10.04 4.15
C CYS A 76 -11.03 -11.11 4.45
N GLY A 77 -12.28 -10.90 4.02
CA GLY A 77 -13.36 -11.89 4.16
C GLY A 77 -13.43 -12.93 3.04
N LEU A 78 -12.50 -12.90 2.07
CA LEU A 78 -12.48 -13.76 0.89
C LEU A 78 -11.25 -14.70 0.84
N VAL A 79 -10.44 -14.70 1.90
CA VAL A 79 -9.27 -15.59 2.07
C VAL A 79 -9.45 -16.45 3.31
N HIS A 80 -8.75 -17.58 3.36
CA HIS A 80 -8.85 -18.57 4.43
C HIS A 80 -7.88 -18.28 5.58
N ARG A 81 -6.75 -17.63 5.28
CA ARG A 81 -5.71 -17.24 6.23
C ARG A 81 -5.25 -15.83 5.92
N LEU A 82 -5.01 -15.02 6.95
CA LEU A 82 -4.39 -13.70 6.84
C LEU A 82 -3.06 -13.69 7.59
N SER A 83 -2.09 -12.92 7.11
CA SER A 83 -0.89 -12.60 7.90
C SER A 83 -1.24 -11.76 9.14
N PRO A 84 -0.37 -11.69 10.16
CA PRO A 84 -0.53 -10.77 11.27
C PRO A 84 -0.68 -9.31 10.81
N THR A 85 0.14 -8.87 9.85
CA THR A 85 0.09 -7.51 9.29
C THR A 85 -1.25 -7.21 8.63
N ALA A 86 -1.76 -8.13 7.79
CA ALA A 86 -3.06 -7.98 7.14
C ALA A 86 -4.24 -8.02 8.13
N THR A 87 -4.10 -8.80 9.21
CA THR A 87 -5.08 -8.87 10.30
C THR A 87 -5.16 -7.56 11.08
N ILE A 88 -4.02 -6.99 11.48
CA ILE A 88 -3.96 -5.71 12.21
C ILE A 88 -4.45 -4.57 11.32
N ALA A 89 -4.00 -4.52 10.06
CA ALA A 89 -4.49 -3.54 9.10
C ALA A 89 -6.00 -3.69 8.85
N GLY A 90 -6.56 -4.90 8.90
CA GLY A 90 -7.92 -5.18 8.43
C GLY A 90 -8.04 -4.99 6.91
N ALA A 91 -6.95 -5.24 6.19
CA ALA A 91 -6.85 -5.05 4.75
C ALA A 91 -5.80 -6.02 4.16
N CYS A 92 -6.00 -6.43 2.92
CA CYS A 92 -5.22 -7.44 2.20
C CYS A 92 -4.95 -6.94 0.78
N ASN A 93 -3.68 -6.89 0.36
CA ASN A 93 -3.25 -6.47 -0.98
C ASN A 93 -2.64 -7.61 -1.81
N ALA A 94 -2.42 -8.79 -1.24
CA ALA A 94 -1.91 -9.97 -1.93
C ALA A 94 -2.75 -11.20 -1.59
N ILE A 95 -3.10 -12.03 -2.58
CA ILE A 95 -3.75 -13.33 -2.37
C ILE A 95 -2.94 -14.41 -3.10
N ARG A 96 -2.57 -15.49 -2.42
CA ARG A 96 -1.90 -16.67 -3.00
C ARG A 96 -2.75 -17.91 -2.80
N ARG A 97 -2.82 -18.77 -3.83
CA ARG A 97 -3.36 -20.13 -3.68
C ARG A 97 -2.25 -21.05 -3.18
N GLU A 98 -2.54 -21.74 -2.09
CA GLU A 98 -1.63 -22.65 -1.42
C GLU A 98 -1.71 -24.06 -2.01
N ALA A 99 -0.78 -24.94 -1.65
CA ALA A 99 -0.74 -26.32 -2.15
C ALA A 99 -1.95 -27.17 -1.72
N ASP A 100 -2.59 -26.81 -0.60
CA ASP A 100 -3.85 -27.40 -0.10
C ASP A 100 -5.11 -26.84 -0.80
N GLY A 101 -4.94 -25.92 -1.77
CA GLY A 101 -6.02 -25.22 -2.47
C GLY A 101 -6.64 -24.04 -1.71
N THR A 102 -6.25 -23.82 -0.45
CA THR A 102 -6.74 -22.66 0.33
C THR A 102 -6.09 -21.36 -0.15
N LEU A 103 -6.66 -20.23 0.28
CA LEU A 103 -6.17 -18.90 -0.06
C LEU A 103 -5.55 -18.22 1.16
N SER A 104 -4.27 -17.85 1.06
CA SER A 104 -3.61 -16.97 2.03
C SER A 104 -3.64 -15.53 1.54
N GLY A 105 -3.85 -14.58 2.44
CA GLY A 105 -3.82 -13.15 2.19
C GLY A 105 -2.76 -12.41 3.01
N ASP A 106 -2.16 -11.37 2.43
CA ASP A 106 -1.13 -10.54 3.07
C ASP A 106 -1.25 -9.06 2.66
N MET A 107 -0.47 -8.17 3.31
CA MET A 107 -0.60 -6.72 3.20
C MET A 107 0.76 -5.99 3.22
N PHE A 108 1.36 -5.81 2.05
CA PHE A 108 2.71 -5.23 1.91
C PHE A 108 2.79 -3.70 1.76
N ASP A 109 1.65 -3.01 1.70
CA ASP A 109 1.59 -1.55 1.51
C ASP A 109 2.40 -0.80 2.59
N GLY A 110 2.16 -1.14 3.86
CA GLY A 110 2.79 -0.46 5.00
C GLY A 110 4.27 -0.76 5.12
N ASP A 111 4.69 -2.00 4.88
CA ASP A 111 6.09 -2.40 4.87
C ASP A 111 6.89 -1.63 3.81
N GLY A 112 6.37 -1.52 2.59
CA GLY A 112 6.99 -0.70 1.54
C GLY A 112 7.09 0.78 1.91
N PHE A 113 6.07 1.32 2.61
CA PHE A 113 6.10 2.69 3.09
C PHE A 113 7.22 2.90 4.14
N VAL A 114 7.32 2.00 5.13
CA VAL A 114 8.34 2.05 6.19
C VAL A 114 9.76 1.84 5.64
N LEU A 115 9.93 0.92 4.68
CA LEU A 115 11.21 0.72 4.00
C LEU A 115 11.64 1.96 3.21
N GLY A 116 10.70 2.61 2.52
CA GLY A 116 10.97 3.83 1.74
C GLY A 116 11.45 5.01 2.60
N ILE A 117 10.81 5.27 3.75
CA ILE A 117 11.23 6.37 4.65
C ILE A 117 12.57 6.04 5.32
N ARG A 118 12.80 4.79 5.74
CA ARG A 118 14.09 4.33 6.29
C ARG A 118 15.22 4.47 5.29
N ARG A 119 14.99 4.06 4.04
CA ARG A 119 15.96 4.19 2.93
C ARG A 119 16.39 5.64 2.68
N LYS A 120 15.49 6.60 2.90
CA LYS A 120 15.77 8.04 2.75
C LYS A 120 16.28 8.70 4.05
N GLY A 121 16.49 7.93 5.12
CA GLY A 121 17.13 8.38 6.36
C GLY A 121 16.20 8.61 7.56
N PHE A 122 14.88 8.47 7.42
CA PHE A 122 13.96 8.63 8.55
C PHE A 122 13.88 7.35 9.40
N GLN A 123 13.98 7.48 10.71
CA GLN A 123 13.78 6.37 11.65
C GLN A 123 12.44 6.53 12.37
N PRO A 124 11.48 5.59 12.21
CA PRO A 124 10.19 5.66 12.89
C PRO A 124 10.25 5.41 14.40
N GLU A 125 11.31 4.73 14.88
CA GLU A 125 11.48 4.38 16.28
C GLU A 125 11.41 5.63 17.18
N GLY A 126 10.49 5.62 18.14
CA GLY A 126 10.25 6.75 19.04
C GLY A 126 9.57 7.97 18.40
N ALA A 127 9.20 7.97 17.11
CA ALA A 127 8.62 9.14 16.43
C ALA A 127 7.10 9.33 16.70
N ARG A 128 6.57 10.55 16.50
CA ARG A 128 5.12 10.82 16.41
C ARG A 128 4.72 10.90 14.93
N ALA A 129 3.75 10.10 14.52
CA ALA A 129 3.25 10.13 13.14
C ALA A 129 1.76 10.47 13.06
N LEU A 130 1.38 11.33 12.10
CA LEU A 130 0.00 11.57 11.70
C LEU A 130 -0.31 10.77 10.43
N VAL A 131 -1.37 9.96 10.44
CA VAL A 131 -1.90 9.29 9.24
C VAL A 131 -3.29 9.83 8.93
N VAL A 132 -3.42 10.50 7.78
CA VAL A 132 -4.69 11.01 7.26
C VAL A 132 -5.22 10.02 6.23
N GLY A 133 -6.33 9.35 6.55
CA GLY A 133 -6.92 8.24 5.82
C GLY A 133 -6.73 6.92 6.56
N CYS A 134 -7.83 6.29 6.98
CA CYS A 134 -7.85 5.00 7.68
C CYS A 134 -8.42 3.86 6.81
N GLY A 135 -8.53 4.08 5.48
CA GLY A 135 -8.80 3.02 4.52
C GLY A 135 -7.67 1.99 4.42
N GLY A 136 -7.75 1.04 3.48
CA GLY A 136 -6.83 -0.11 3.43
C GLY A 136 -5.34 0.25 3.42
N VAL A 137 -4.92 1.24 2.62
CA VAL A 137 -3.51 1.67 2.57
C VAL A 137 -3.07 2.32 3.88
N GLY A 138 -3.85 3.27 4.41
CA GLY A 138 -3.53 3.99 5.64
C GLY A 138 -3.55 3.09 6.88
N SER A 139 -4.47 2.13 6.94
CA SER A 139 -4.48 1.09 7.97
C SER A 139 -3.21 0.24 7.97
N ALA A 140 -2.70 -0.14 6.79
CA ALA A 140 -1.44 -0.88 6.69
C ALA A 140 -0.22 -0.02 7.07
N ILE A 141 -0.20 1.25 6.65
CA ILE A 141 0.86 2.19 7.04
C ILE A 141 0.87 2.38 8.56
N ALA A 142 -0.29 2.61 9.18
CA ALA A 142 -0.41 2.72 10.64
C ALA A 142 0.05 1.44 11.36
N ALA A 143 -0.36 0.26 10.89
CA ALA A 143 0.06 -1.02 11.45
C ALA A 143 1.58 -1.25 11.35
N SER A 144 2.19 -0.89 10.21
CA SER A 144 3.63 -1.07 9.98
C SER A 144 4.47 0.00 10.69
N LEU A 145 3.94 1.22 10.87
CA LEU A 145 4.56 2.25 11.72
C LEU A 145 4.56 1.85 13.19
N ALA A 146 3.44 1.29 13.70
CA ALA A 146 3.36 0.74 15.04
C ALA A 146 4.36 -0.43 15.25
N ALA A 147 4.46 -1.35 14.28
CA ALA A 147 5.47 -2.41 14.26
C ALA A 147 6.91 -1.87 14.19
N ALA A 148 7.11 -0.69 13.60
CA ALA A 148 8.40 0.00 13.46
C ALA A 148 8.73 0.96 14.62
N GLY A 149 7.98 0.89 15.73
CA GLY A 149 8.35 1.53 17.00
C GLY A 149 7.97 3.00 17.16
N VAL A 150 7.04 3.55 16.36
CA VAL A 150 6.54 4.92 16.61
C VAL A 150 5.98 5.06 18.03
N ARG A 151 6.31 6.15 18.74
CA ARG A 151 5.81 6.40 20.10
C ARG A 151 4.33 6.78 20.13
N ALA A 152 3.86 7.44 19.07
CA ALA A 152 2.47 7.87 18.96
C ALA A 152 1.96 7.88 17.52
N LEU A 153 0.68 7.53 17.35
CA LEU A 153 -0.08 7.69 16.12
C LEU A 153 -1.26 8.64 16.32
N THR A 154 -1.33 9.69 15.51
CA THR A 154 -2.56 10.45 15.30
C THR A 154 -3.25 9.92 14.05
N LEU A 155 -4.53 9.51 14.16
CA LEU A 155 -5.29 8.93 13.06
C LEU A 155 -6.49 9.82 12.73
N TYR A 156 -6.69 10.10 11.43
CA TYR A 156 -7.86 10.81 10.92
C TYR A 156 -8.48 10.06 9.74
N ASP A 157 -9.81 10.06 9.64
CA ASP A 157 -10.54 9.75 8.42
C ASP A 157 -11.78 10.65 8.34
N SER A 158 -12.40 10.79 7.17
CA SER A 158 -13.73 11.42 7.07
C SER A 158 -14.82 10.56 7.72
N HIS A 159 -14.59 9.25 7.85
CA HIS A 159 -15.47 8.30 8.52
C HIS A 159 -14.87 7.94 9.89
N ALA A 160 -15.38 8.55 10.96
CA ALA A 160 -14.82 8.37 12.31
C ALA A 160 -14.69 6.88 12.70
N ASP A 161 -15.67 6.05 12.35
CA ASP A 161 -15.69 4.62 12.66
C ASP A 161 -14.48 3.87 12.09
N ALA A 162 -13.95 4.28 10.92
CA ALA A 162 -12.76 3.67 10.33
C ALA A 162 -11.51 3.93 11.18
N ALA A 163 -11.35 5.15 11.69
CA ALA A 163 -10.23 5.52 12.57
C ALA A 163 -10.33 4.81 13.93
N HIS A 164 -11.54 4.74 14.52
CA HIS A 164 -11.77 4.01 15.78
C HIS A 164 -11.54 2.50 15.62
N ALA A 165 -12.05 1.87 14.55
CA ALA A 165 -11.87 0.44 14.30
C ALA A 165 -10.39 0.08 14.06
N LEU A 166 -9.63 0.95 13.39
CA LEU A 166 -8.18 0.79 13.23
C LEU A 166 -7.46 0.92 14.58
N ALA A 167 -7.78 1.93 15.39
CA ALA A 167 -7.17 2.12 16.71
C ALA A 167 -7.40 0.95 17.66
N LEU A 168 -8.60 0.35 17.66
CA LEU A 168 -8.88 -0.85 18.45
C LEU A 168 -7.98 -2.02 18.04
N ARG A 169 -7.79 -2.28 16.74
CA ARG A 169 -6.87 -3.31 16.24
C ARG A 169 -5.42 -3.00 16.59
N LEU A 170 -5.00 -1.74 16.51
CA LEU A 170 -3.65 -1.32 16.88
C LEU A 170 -3.38 -1.53 18.37
N LEU A 171 -4.26 -1.06 19.26
CA LEU A 171 -4.08 -1.18 20.72
C LEU A 171 -4.15 -2.64 21.22
N GLN A 172 -4.90 -3.51 20.52
CA GLN A 172 -4.91 -4.95 20.82
C GLN A 172 -3.54 -5.61 20.61
N HIS A 173 -2.73 -5.11 19.66
CA HIS A 173 -1.42 -5.67 19.33
C HIS A 173 -0.24 -4.85 19.87
N TYR A 174 -0.43 -3.54 20.07
CA TYR A 174 0.56 -2.57 20.53
C TYR A 174 -0.01 -1.75 21.71
N PRO A 175 -0.23 -2.36 22.89
CA PRO A 175 -0.97 -1.73 23.99
C PRO A 175 -0.26 -0.53 24.66
N LEU A 176 1.00 -0.26 24.30
CA LEU A 176 1.79 0.88 24.79
C LEU A 176 1.80 2.07 23.81
N LEU A 177 1.14 1.95 22.66
CA LEU A 177 1.11 3.00 21.63
C LEU A 177 0.14 4.13 22.04
N ASP A 178 0.66 5.37 22.11
CA ASP A 178 -0.17 6.58 22.25
C ASP A 178 -0.99 6.77 20.97
N ILE A 179 -2.32 6.69 21.04
CA ILE A 179 -3.21 6.93 19.89
C ILE A 179 -4.14 8.11 20.15
N SER A 180 -4.05 9.11 19.28
CA SER A 180 -4.99 10.24 19.19
C SER A 180 -5.86 10.11 17.94
N LEU A 181 -7.16 10.44 18.04
CA LEU A 181 -8.14 10.26 16.96
C LEU A 181 -8.73 11.58 16.47
N MET A 182 -9.15 11.58 15.21
CA MET A 182 -9.92 12.65 14.55
C MET A 182 -9.24 14.02 14.51
N GLN A 183 -7.90 14.03 14.58
CA GLN A 183 -7.07 15.23 14.40
C GLN A 183 -6.23 15.08 13.14
N ARG A 184 -6.23 16.12 12.28
CA ARG A 184 -5.43 16.19 11.04
C ARG A 184 -4.47 17.38 11.03
N ASP A 185 -4.11 17.84 12.22
CA ASP A 185 -3.14 18.90 12.44
C ASP A 185 -1.72 18.32 12.32
N PRO A 186 -0.90 18.75 11.34
CA PRO A 186 0.46 18.23 11.20
C PRO A 186 1.42 18.75 12.28
N GLN A 187 1.07 19.80 13.02
CA GLN A 187 1.99 20.44 13.96
C GLN A 187 2.39 19.46 15.08
N GLY A 188 3.69 19.43 15.43
CA GLY A 188 4.21 18.54 16.47
C GLY A 188 4.35 17.06 16.08
N HIS A 189 4.25 16.73 14.78
CA HIS A 189 4.53 15.40 14.26
C HIS A 189 5.88 15.36 13.53
N ASP A 190 6.61 14.26 13.75
CA ASP A 190 7.90 13.97 13.11
C ASP A 190 7.67 13.44 11.67
N LEU A 191 6.55 12.73 11.47
CA LEU A 191 6.08 12.17 10.20
C LEU A 191 4.59 12.49 9.99
N VAL A 192 4.22 12.83 8.76
CA VAL A 192 2.85 13.13 8.34
C VAL A 192 2.56 12.39 7.04
N VAL A 193 1.46 11.64 6.96
CA VAL A 193 1.14 10.79 5.81
C VAL A 193 -0.24 11.11 5.24
N ASN A 194 -0.30 11.45 3.96
CA ASN A 194 -1.54 11.33 3.18
C ASN A 194 -1.70 9.88 2.72
N ALA A 195 -2.69 9.19 3.29
CA ALA A 195 -3.15 7.87 2.88
C ALA A 195 -4.58 7.91 2.28
N THR A 196 -5.09 9.11 1.94
CA THR A 196 -6.37 9.31 1.26
C THR A 196 -6.21 9.33 -0.26
N PRO A 197 -7.31 9.30 -1.04
CA PRO A 197 -7.27 9.61 -2.47
C PRO A 197 -7.06 11.09 -2.83
N LEU A 198 -6.98 12.01 -1.86
CA LEU A 198 -6.90 13.45 -2.14
C LEU A 198 -5.57 13.81 -2.81
N GLY A 199 -5.66 14.59 -3.89
CA GLY A 199 -4.54 14.90 -4.79
C GLY A 199 -4.45 13.96 -5.99
N MET A 200 -5.34 12.96 -6.08
CA MET A 200 -5.50 12.10 -7.26
C MET A 200 -6.16 12.85 -8.41
N LYS A 201 -7.11 13.75 -8.14
CA LYS A 201 -7.81 14.56 -9.14
C LYS A 201 -7.37 16.03 -9.08
N ALA A 202 -7.44 16.70 -10.22
CA ALA A 202 -7.24 18.14 -10.28
C ALA A 202 -8.34 18.86 -9.48
N GLY A 203 -7.94 19.77 -8.59
CA GLY A 203 -8.86 20.51 -7.72
C GLY A 203 -9.29 19.80 -6.43
N ASP A 204 -8.78 18.60 -6.13
CA ASP A 204 -8.97 17.98 -4.81
C ASP A 204 -8.44 18.92 -3.70
N PRO A 205 -9.14 19.05 -2.56
CA PRO A 205 -8.62 19.78 -1.41
C PRO A 205 -7.40 19.05 -0.81
N LEU A 206 -6.51 19.80 -0.14
CA LEU A 206 -5.42 19.20 0.60
C LEU A 206 -5.95 18.39 1.80
N PRO A 207 -5.33 17.24 2.14
CA PRO A 207 -5.77 16.39 3.24
C PRO A 207 -5.61 17.05 4.62
N LEU A 208 -4.69 18.02 4.71
CA LEU A 208 -4.29 18.79 5.90
C LEU A 208 -3.80 20.17 5.48
N ASP A 209 -3.60 21.08 6.44
CA ASP A 209 -3.03 22.40 6.18
C ASP A 209 -1.49 22.34 6.16
N PRO A 210 -0.83 22.49 4.99
CA PRO A 210 0.62 22.43 4.90
C PRO A 210 1.30 23.63 5.57
N GLN A 211 0.62 24.77 5.79
CA GLN A 211 1.21 25.93 6.45
C GLN A 211 1.58 25.66 7.92
N ARG A 212 1.06 24.56 8.49
CA ARG A 212 1.31 24.12 9.87
C ARG A 212 2.38 23.02 9.98
N LEU A 213 2.94 22.55 8.87
CA LEU A 213 4.12 21.68 8.86
C LEU A 213 5.32 22.42 9.46
N THR A 214 6.05 21.77 10.37
CA THR A 214 7.34 22.29 10.86
C THR A 214 8.42 21.95 9.83
N PRO A 215 9.38 22.85 9.53
CA PRO A 215 10.50 22.51 8.65
C PRO A 215 11.22 21.25 9.14
N GLY A 216 11.55 20.34 8.21
CA GLY A 216 12.11 19.02 8.53
C GLY A 216 11.09 17.92 8.90
N THR A 217 9.80 18.22 9.12
CA THR A 217 8.76 17.17 9.25
C THR A 217 8.74 16.30 7.99
N TRP A 218 8.76 14.98 8.13
CA TRP A 218 8.66 14.08 6.98
C TRP A 218 7.23 14.03 6.43
N VAL A 219 7.07 14.17 5.11
CA VAL A 219 5.75 14.09 4.47
C VAL A 219 5.69 12.93 3.48
N GLY A 220 4.84 11.95 3.79
CA GLY A 220 4.57 10.79 2.95
C GLY A 220 3.26 10.92 2.16
N GLU A 221 3.27 10.38 0.96
CA GLU A 221 2.14 10.38 0.03
C GLU A 221 1.95 8.97 -0.54
N VAL A 222 0.70 8.53 -0.71
CA VAL A 222 0.33 7.25 -1.35
C VAL A 222 -0.18 7.45 -2.77
N VAL A 223 -0.62 8.66 -3.13
CA VAL A 223 -1.10 8.99 -4.48
C VAL A 223 0.05 8.93 -5.50
N MET A 224 -0.24 8.39 -6.70
CA MET A 224 0.75 8.12 -7.75
C MET A 224 0.32 8.62 -9.14
N THR A 225 -0.65 9.53 -9.24
CA THR A 225 -1.07 10.15 -10.51
C THR A 225 -0.06 11.14 -11.08
N GLN A 226 0.85 11.64 -10.25
CA GLN A 226 1.91 12.57 -10.58
C GLN A 226 3.11 12.33 -9.68
N ALA A 227 4.31 12.74 -10.11
CA ALA A 227 5.55 12.51 -9.35
C ALA A 227 5.59 13.27 -8.01
N PHE A 228 4.97 14.46 -7.94
CA PHE A 228 4.83 15.26 -6.73
C PHE A 228 3.40 15.81 -6.69
N THR A 229 2.61 15.42 -5.68
CA THR A 229 1.25 15.96 -5.47
C THR A 229 1.31 17.38 -4.93
N PRO A 230 0.20 18.16 -4.95
CA PRO A 230 0.13 19.48 -4.34
C PRO A 230 0.56 19.49 -2.86
N LEU A 231 0.30 18.41 -2.12
CA LEU A 231 0.80 18.26 -0.75
C LEU A 231 2.34 18.16 -0.71
N LEU A 232 2.93 17.30 -1.55
CA LEU A 232 4.39 17.15 -1.57
C LEU A 232 5.09 18.43 -2.03
N GLN A 233 4.53 19.14 -3.00
CA GLN A 233 5.03 20.46 -3.44
C GLN A 233 4.97 21.48 -2.30
N ALA A 234 3.85 21.56 -1.57
CA ALA A 234 3.70 22.45 -0.43
C ALA A 234 4.61 22.09 0.76
N ALA A 235 4.91 20.80 0.95
CA ALA A 235 5.88 20.33 1.92
C ALA A 235 7.31 20.72 1.54
N GLN A 236 7.73 20.49 0.29
CA GLN A 236 9.06 20.88 -0.20
C GLN A 236 9.29 22.39 -0.12
N ALA A 237 8.25 23.21 -0.36
CA ALA A 237 8.29 24.67 -0.18
C ALA A 237 8.44 25.12 1.30
N ARG A 238 8.51 24.19 2.25
CA ARG A 238 8.72 24.40 3.68
C ARG A 238 9.90 23.57 4.22
N ASP A 239 10.85 23.21 3.36
CA ASP A 239 12.03 22.40 3.70
C ASP A 239 11.69 21.04 4.37
N CYS A 240 10.52 20.48 4.04
CA CYS A 240 10.10 19.18 4.52
C CYS A 240 10.58 18.07 3.56
N PRO A 241 11.31 17.04 4.03
CA PRO A 241 11.67 15.89 3.22
C PRO A 241 10.43 15.05 2.85
N VAL A 242 10.42 14.47 1.64
CA VAL A 242 9.23 13.84 1.06
C VAL A 242 9.40 12.37 0.63
N GLN A 243 8.35 11.58 0.84
CA GLN A 243 8.14 10.27 0.23
C GLN A 243 6.98 10.31 -0.77
N ARG A 244 7.26 9.92 -2.03
CA ARG A 244 6.27 9.77 -3.09
C ARG A 244 5.65 8.37 -3.02
N GLY A 245 4.41 8.21 -3.47
CA GLY A 245 3.77 6.89 -3.50
C GLY A 245 4.53 5.86 -4.35
N THR A 246 5.21 6.30 -5.41
CA THR A 246 6.07 5.40 -6.21
C THR A 246 7.28 4.89 -5.44
N ASP A 247 7.81 5.63 -4.47
CA ASP A 247 8.93 5.16 -3.65
C ASP A 247 8.47 3.95 -2.81
N MET A 248 7.34 4.08 -2.09
CA MET A 248 6.66 3.00 -1.38
C MET A 248 6.37 1.78 -2.28
N LEU A 249 5.88 2.02 -3.51
CA LEU A 249 5.57 0.96 -4.48
C LEU A 249 6.79 0.09 -4.81
N PHE A 250 7.95 0.68 -5.07
CA PHE A 250 9.16 -0.09 -5.37
C PHE A 250 9.68 -0.90 -4.18
N GLU A 251 9.57 -0.38 -2.95
CA GLU A 251 10.07 -1.05 -1.76
C GLU A 251 9.19 -2.22 -1.29
N MET A 252 7.87 -2.25 -1.62
CA MET A 252 7.01 -3.40 -1.29
C MET A 252 7.12 -4.59 -2.26
N ILE A 253 7.51 -4.38 -3.52
CA ILE A 253 7.54 -5.45 -4.54
C ILE A 253 8.45 -6.64 -4.16
N PRO A 254 9.64 -6.46 -3.55
CA PRO A 254 10.45 -7.59 -3.07
C PRO A 254 9.71 -8.50 -2.07
N ALA A 255 8.79 -7.96 -1.26
CA ALA A 255 7.96 -8.74 -0.35
C ALA A 255 6.88 -9.54 -1.11
N TYR A 256 6.20 -8.92 -2.07
CA TYR A 256 5.28 -9.62 -2.99
C TYR A 256 5.96 -10.75 -3.78
N LEU A 257 7.17 -10.53 -4.29
CA LEU A 257 7.90 -11.56 -5.05
C LEU A 257 8.23 -12.77 -4.16
N ARG A 258 8.67 -12.53 -2.91
CA ARG A 258 8.81 -13.59 -1.90
C ARG A 258 7.48 -14.30 -1.61
N PHE A 259 6.41 -13.54 -1.41
CA PHE A 259 5.08 -14.08 -1.15
C PHE A 259 4.60 -15.00 -2.28
N PHE A 260 4.78 -14.65 -3.54
CA PHE A 260 4.42 -15.51 -4.68
C PHE A 260 5.44 -16.61 -5.01
N ASN A 261 6.50 -16.77 -4.22
CA ASN A 261 7.62 -17.70 -4.49
C ASN A 261 8.30 -17.46 -5.86
N LEU A 262 8.42 -16.19 -6.28
CA LEU A 262 9.01 -15.76 -7.54
C LEU A 262 10.43 -15.20 -7.35
N PRO A 263 11.27 -15.13 -8.41
CA PRO A 263 12.59 -14.53 -8.35
C PRO A 263 12.54 -13.09 -7.81
N VAL A 264 13.18 -12.90 -6.66
CA VAL A 264 13.14 -11.64 -5.90
C VAL A 264 14.06 -10.62 -6.54
N ALA A 265 13.51 -9.45 -6.83
CA ALA A 265 14.26 -8.27 -7.26
C ALA A 265 14.67 -7.41 -6.06
N THR A 266 15.72 -6.61 -6.23
CA THR A 266 15.91 -5.42 -5.40
C THR A 266 15.09 -4.24 -5.96
N PRO A 267 14.75 -3.23 -5.13
CA PRO A 267 14.08 -2.02 -5.60
C PRO A 267 14.88 -1.21 -6.64
N GLU A 268 16.20 -1.40 -6.78
CA GLU A 268 17.03 -0.77 -7.82
C GLU A 268 16.74 -1.42 -9.17
N GLN A 269 16.86 -2.75 -9.23
CA GLN A 269 16.63 -3.55 -10.44
C GLN A 269 15.22 -3.34 -10.99
N LEU A 270 14.23 -3.15 -10.11
CA LEU A 270 12.87 -2.81 -10.51
C LEU A 270 12.78 -1.40 -11.11
N ARG A 271 13.49 -0.41 -10.55
CA ARG A 271 13.51 0.98 -11.08
C ARG A 271 14.23 1.06 -12.43
N GLU A 272 15.29 0.28 -12.63
CA GLU A 272 16.05 0.21 -13.89
C GLU A 272 15.22 -0.32 -15.07
N LEU A 273 14.24 -1.19 -14.80
CA LEU A 273 13.43 -1.87 -15.82
C LEU A 273 11.99 -1.38 -15.90
N ALA A 274 11.54 -0.54 -14.96
CA ALA A 274 10.16 -0.10 -14.89
C ALA A 274 9.79 0.91 -15.99
N GLU A 275 8.76 0.58 -16.77
CA GLU A 275 8.26 1.42 -17.86
C GLU A 275 7.10 2.33 -17.42
N ILE A 276 7.19 2.93 -16.22
CA ILE A 276 6.08 3.73 -15.65
C ILE A 276 5.77 4.93 -16.56
N ARG A 277 4.51 5.01 -16.99
CA ARG A 277 3.90 6.19 -17.63
C ARG A 277 2.83 6.71 -16.69
N TYR A 278 2.74 8.03 -16.51
CA TYR A 278 1.78 8.65 -15.59
C TYR A 278 0.39 8.73 -16.20
#